data_AF-A0A7W0QUK4-F1
#
_entry.id   AF-A0A7W0QUK4-F1
#
_cell.length_a   1.000
_cell.length_b   1.000
_cell.length_c   1.000
_cell.angle_alpha   90.00
_cell.angle_beta   90.00
_cell.angle_gamma   90.00
#
_symmetry.space_group_name_H-M   'P 1'
#
loop_
_entity.id
_entity.type
_entity.pdbx_description
1 polymer ?
#
loop_
_entity_poly.entity_id
_entity_poly.type
_entity_poly.pdbx_seq_one_letter_code
_entity_poly.pdbx_strand_id
1 'polypeptide(L)' 'MSTVTESVDVEVPIKVAYDQWTQFESFPQFMDGVEEIRQLDDTHTHW' A
#
# COMPACT_ATOMS: atom_id res chain seq x y z
N MET A 1 21.49 -6.50 -9.65
CA MET A 1 20.13 -5.96 -9.45
C MET A 1 19.25 -7.15 -9.06
N SER A 2 18.96 -7.34 -7.78
CA SER A 2 18.08 -8.40 -7.29
C SER A 2 16.67 -7.82 -7.15
N THR A 3 15.75 -8.29 -7.97
CA THR A 3 14.33 -7.95 -7.88
C THR A 3 13.71 -8.79 -6.75
N VAL A 4 12.99 -8.15 -5.83
CA VAL A 4 12.20 -8.84 -4.80
C VAL A 4 10.73 -8.76 -5.22
N THR A 5 10.05 -9.89 -5.21
CA THR A 5 8.61 -9.98 -5.48
C THR A 5 7.97 -10.79 -4.36
N GLU A 6 6.94 -10.22 -3.74
CA GLU A 6 6.17 -10.84 -2.67
C GLU A 6 4.68 -10.76 -3.02
N SER A 7 3.91 -11.76 -2.60
CA SER A 7 2.47 -11.88 -2.85
C SER A 7 1.76 -12.38 -1.61
N VAL A 8 0.60 -11.81 -1.29
CA VAL A 8 -0.24 -12.19 -0.15
C VAL A 8 -1.67 -12.37 -0.64
N ASP A 9 -2.33 -13.45 -0.20
CA ASP A 9 -3.75 -13.69 -0.45
C ASP A 9 -4.59 -12.94 0.60
N VAL A 10 -5.54 -12.12 0.14
CA VAL A 10 -6.42 -11.33 1.00
C VAL A 10 -7.87 -11.75 0.75
N GLU A 11 -8.55 -12.25 1.80
CA GLU A 11 -9.93 -12.77 1.71
C GLU A 11 -11.00 -11.65 1.76
N VAL A 12 -10.84 -10.62 0.93
CA VAL A 12 -11.82 -9.54 0.77
C VAL A 12 -12.30 -9.44 -0.67
N PRO A 13 -13.51 -8.92 -0.92
CA PRO A 13 -13.94 -8.63 -2.29
C PRO A 13 -12.91 -7.74 -2.99
N ILE A 14 -12.64 -8.02 -4.26
CA ILE A 14 -11.61 -7.31 -5.05
C ILE A 14 -11.76 -5.78 -4.99
N LYS A 15 -13.00 -5.27 -4.95
CA LYS A 15 -13.27 -3.85 -4.82
C LYS A 15 -12.76 -3.26 -3.50
N VAL A 16 -12.93 -3.99 -2.39
CA VAL A 16 -12.44 -3.57 -1.07
C VAL A 16 -10.92 -3.50 -1.07
N ALA A 17 -10.25 -4.48 -1.67
CA ALA A 17 -8.80 -4.47 -1.83
C ALA A 17 -8.32 -3.27 -2.66
N TYR A 18 -8.96 -3.00 -3.81
CA TYR A 18 -8.62 -1.85 -4.65
C TYR A 18 -8.85 -0.51 -3.95
N ASP A 19 -9.99 -0.34 -3.28
CA ASP A 19 -10.31 0.90 -2.57
C ASP A 19 -9.29 1.18 -1.45
N GLN A 20 -8.83 0.15 -0.74
CA GLN A 20 -7.77 0.28 0.27
C GLN A 20 -6.40 0.58 -0.34
N TRP A 21 -6.07 -0.04 -1.47
CA TRP A 21 -4.79 0.16 -2.16
C TRP A 21 -4.58 1.60 -2.64
N THR A 22 -5.67 2.33 -2.91
CA THR A 22 -5.58 3.75 -3.27
C THR A 22 -5.35 4.69 -2.08
N GLN A 23 -5.46 4.19 -0.85
CA GLN A 23 -5.29 4.96 0.38
C GLN A 23 -3.90 4.71 0.96
N PHE A 24 -2.86 5.25 0.31
CA PHE A 24 -1.48 4.95 0.67
C PHE A 24 -1.14 5.20 2.14
N GLU A 25 -1.70 6.25 2.75
CA GLU A 25 -1.46 6.58 4.17
C GLU A 25 -1.98 5.51 5.16
N SER A 26 -2.81 4.57 4.70
CA SER A 26 -3.29 3.43 5.50
C SER A 26 -2.33 2.23 5.50
N PHE A 27 -1.34 2.21 4.61
CA PHE A 27 -0.45 1.06 4.42
C PHE A 27 0.36 0.69 5.67
N PRO A 28 0.87 1.64 6.48
CA PRO A 28 1.53 1.31 7.74
C PRO A 28 0.68 0.50 8.72
N GLN A 29 -0.66 0.48 8.57
CA GLN A 29 -1.54 -0.27 9.46
C GLN A 29 -1.54 -1.78 9.20
N PHE A 30 -1.13 -2.21 8.00
CA PHE A 30 -1.19 -3.61 7.57
C PHE A 30 0.07 -4.09 6.84
N MET A 31 1.07 -3.23 6.62
CA MET A 31 2.37 -3.57 6.06
C MET A 31 3.49 -3.20 7.03
N ASP A 32 4.05 -4.20 7.71
CA ASP A 32 5.14 -4.00 8.69
C ASP A 32 6.40 -3.35 8.09
N GLY A 33 6.60 -3.46 6.77
CA GLY A 33 7.73 -2.85 6.06
C GLY A 33 7.57 -1.36 5.74
N VAL A 34 6.43 -0.75 6.09
CA VAL A 34 6.10 0.65 5.76
C VAL A 34 5.93 1.43 7.06
N GLU A 35 6.81 2.40 7.32
CA GLU A 35 6.74 3.23 8.53
C GLU A 35 5.71 4.35 8.40
N GLU A 36 5.71 5.07 7.28
CA GLU A 36 4.82 6.19 7.03
C GLU A 36 4.67 6.42 5.52
N ILE A 37 3.46 6.72 5.06
CA ILE A 37 3.28 7.31 3.74
C ILE A 37 2.53 8.62 3.91
N ARG A 38 3.03 9.70 3.30
CA ARG A 38 2.36 11.00 3.24
C ARG A 38 2.09 11.40 1.81
N GLN A 39 0.85 11.75 1.50
CA GLN A 39 0.52 12.33 0.21
C GLN A 39 0.85 13.82 0.21
N LEU A 40 1.75 14.26 -0.68
CA LEU A 40 2.16 15.66 -0.80
C LEU A 40 1.25 16.42 -1.76
N ASP A 41 0.82 15.76 -2.84
CA ASP A 41 -0.17 16.24 -3.80
C ASP A 41 -0.86 15.07 -4.53
N ASP A 42 -1.68 15.36 -5.53
CA ASP A 42 -2.44 14.37 -6.31
C ASP A 42 -1.58 13.29 -6.99
N THR A 43 -0.26 13.51 -7.12
CA THR A 43 0.66 12.64 -7.86
C THR A 43 1.94 12.27 -7.10
N HIS A 44 2.24 12.95 -5.99
CA HIS A 44 3.45 12.71 -5.21
C HIS A 44 3.13 12.12 -3.83
N THR A 45 3.81 11.01 -3.52
CA THR A 45 3.81 10.37 -2.21
C THR A 45 5.23 10.32 -1.65
N HIS A 46 5.36 10.65 -0.38
CA HIS A 46 6.56 10.42 0.41
C HIS A 46 6.39 9.10 1.14
N TRP A 47 7.32 8.16 0.92
CA TRP A 47 7.37 6.83 1.52
C TRP A 47 8.42 6.77 2.64
#